data_AF-F3GG07-F1
#
_entry.id   AF-F3GG07-F1
#
_cell.length_a   1.000
_cell.length_b   1.000
_cell.length_c   1.000
_cell.angle_alpha   90.00
_cell.angle_beta   90.00
_cell.angle_gamma   90.00
#
_symmetry.space_group_name_H-M   'P 1'
#
loop_
_entity.id
_entity.type
_entity.pdbx_description
1 polymer ?
#
loop_
_entity_poly.entity_id
_entity_poly.type
_entity_poly.pdbx_seq_one_letter_code
_entity_poly.pdbx_strand_id
1 'polypeptide(L)'
;RAAIRETPELNWKRLLPYLGLLSLRAHSAALIESVLRYYFKHAQLFIEQCVERTVDVRSAQLNCLGVTNHQLGRTVVLGNRVPDRSGKFRVHVKGLDWERFHEFLPIGPGYRPLGALVRFTLRDPLDYDVCLELRHEDIRELRIGQSNTCHLGWTTWLGREHALGLVMLNRPIH
;
A
#
# COMPACT_ATOMS: atom_id res chain seq x y z
N ARG A 1 -16.84 -1.59 14.03
CA ARG A 1 -17.61 -1.61 12.76
C ARG A 1 -17.67 -0.17 12.29
N ALA A 2 -16.83 0.24 11.33
CA ALA A 2 -17.13 1.48 10.61
C ALA A 2 -18.45 1.21 9.89
N ALA A 3 -19.46 2.03 10.14
CA ALA A 3 -20.76 1.79 9.51
C ALA A 3 -20.56 1.90 7.99
N ILE A 4 -21.15 1.01 7.21
CA ILE A 4 -21.14 1.07 5.72
C ILE A 4 -21.60 2.47 5.22
N ARG A 5 -22.30 3.21 6.08
CA ARG A 5 -22.75 4.60 5.84
C ARG A 5 -21.68 5.69 6.04
N GLU A 6 -20.53 5.38 6.64
CA GLU A 6 -19.51 6.37 7.05
C GLU A 6 -18.33 6.45 6.06
N THR A 7 -18.35 5.73 4.95
CA THR A 7 -17.28 5.77 3.94
C THR A 7 -17.78 6.43 2.64
N PRO A 8 -17.87 7.78 2.58
CA PRO A 8 -18.35 8.50 1.40
C PRO A 8 -17.43 8.33 0.17
N GLU A 9 -16.21 7.84 0.40
CA GLU A 9 -15.19 7.59 -0.61
C GLU A 9 -15.52 6.39 -1.51
N LEU A 10 -16.47 5.53 -1.12
CA LEU A 10 -16.78 4.28 -1.81
C LEU A 10 -18.11 4.33 -2.55
N ASN A 11 -18.07 3.96 -3.83
CA ASN A 11 -19.27 3.77 -4.64
C ASN A 11 -19.86 2.36 -4.39
N TRP A 12 -20.81 2.27 -3.47
CA TRP A 12 -21.44 1.01 -3.07
C TRP A 12 -22.12 0.24 -4.20
N LYS A 13 -22.62 0.94 -5.23
CA LYS A 13 -23.25 0.28 -6.39
C LYS A 13 -22.26 -0.62 -7.13
N ARG A 14 -20.97 -0.24 -7.15
CA ARG A 14 -19.89 -1.04 -7.77
C ARG A 14 -19.47 -2.25 -6.92
N LEU A 15 -19.90 -2.34 -5.66
CA LEU A 15 -19.53 -3.45 -4.78
C LEU A 15 -20.62 -4.51 -4.66
N LEU A 16 -21.80 -4.27 -5.22
CA LEU A 16 -22.94 -5.20 -5.17
C LEU A 16 -22.59 -6.63 -5.62
N PRO A 17 -21.85 -6.87 -6.72
CA PRO A 17 -21.53 -8.24 -7.14
C PRO A 17 -20.67 -9.01 -6.13
N TYR A 18 -19.89 -8.30 -5.31
CA TYR A 18 -18.99 -8.89 -4.32
C TYR A 18 -19.56 -8.85 -2.91
N LEU A 19 -20.78 -8.36 -2.69
CA LEU A 19 -21.37 -8.19 -1.36
C LEU A 19 -21.41 -9.50 -0.55
N GLY A 20 -21.73 -10.62 -1.21
CA GLY A 20 -21.72 -11.94 -0.58
C GLY A 20 -20.33 -12.38 -0.11
N LEU A 21 -19.30 -12.11 -0.93
CA LEU A 21 -17.91 -12.44 -0.59
C LEU A 21 -17.34 -11.51 0.47
N LEU A 22 -17.69 -10.22 0.44
CA LEU A 22 -17.32 -9.22 1.44
C LEU A 22 -18.03 -9.43 2.79
N SER A 23 -19.09 -10.24 2.81
CA SER A 23 -19.79 -10.65 4.04
C SER A 23 -19.09 -11.82 4.74
N LEU A 24 -18.11 -12.47 4.09
CA LEU A 24 -17.36 -13.57 4.69
C LEU A 24 -16.48 -13.07 5.84
N ARG A 25 -16.21 -13.96 6.80
CA ARG A 25 -15.43 -13.62 8.00
C ARG A 25 -13.93 -13.47 7.71
N ALA A 26 -13.44 -14.14 6.68
CA ALA A 26 -12.03 -14.18 6.29
C ALA A 26 -11.90 -13.73 4.84
N HIS A 27 -11.03 -12.77 4.59
CA HIS A 27 -10.73 -12.25 3.27
C HIS A 27 -9.31 -12.64 2.89
N SER A 28 -9.17 -13.42 1.82
CA SER A 28 -7.86 -13.77 1.26
C SER A 28 -7.33 -12.64 0.38
N ALA A 29 -6.03 -12.62 0.13
CA ALA A 29 -5.42 -11.69 -0.83
C ALA A 29 -6.11 -11.77 -2.20
N ALA A 30 -6.42 -12.97 -2.69
CA ALA A 30 -7.12 -13.16 -3.96
C ALA A 30 -8.53 -12.52 -4.00
N LEU A 31 -9.26 -12.52 -2.88
CA LEU A 31 -10.54 -11.84 -2.80
C LEU A 31 -10.37 -10.32 -2.90
N ILE A 32 -9.43 -9.76 -2.12
CA ILE A 32 -9.16 -8.33 -2.11
C ILE A 32 -8.71 -7.88 -3.51
N GLU A 33 -7.80 -8.63 -4.14
CA GLU A 33 -7.40 -8.40 -5.53
C GLU A 33 -8.59 -8.37 -6.49
N SER A 34 -9.49 -9.36 -6.41
CA SER A 34 -10.66 -9.46 -7.29
C SER A 34 -11.60 -8.26 -7.13
N VAL A 35 -11.84 -7.85 -5.87
CA VAL A 35 -12.67 -6.69 -5.55
C VAL A 35 -12.03 -5.39 -6.06
N LEU A 36 -10.72 -5.22 -5.84
CA LEU A 36 -9.98 -4.05 -6.33
C LEU A 36 -9.98 -3.98 -7.85
N ARG A 37 -9.67 -5.10 -8.53
CA ARG A 37 -9.68 -5.21 -10.00
C ARG A 37 -11.04 -4.82 -10.58
N TYR A 38 -12.12 -5.31 -9.96
CA TYR A 38 -13.48 -4.99 -10.40
C TYR A 38 -13.85 -3.53 -10.14
N TYR A 39 -13.60 -3.02 -8.93
CA TYR A 39 -13.98 -1.67 -8.53
C TYR A 39 -13.31 -0.59 -9.38
N PHE A 40 -12.01 -0.79 -9.65
CA PHE A 40 -11.20 0.10 -10.47
C PHE A 40 -11.19 -0.27 -11.95
N LYS A 41 -11.86 -1.34 -12.37
CA LYS A 41 -11.84 -1.84 -13.75
C LYS A 41 -10.41 -1.96 -14.31
N HIS A 42 -9.47 -2.41 -13.47
CA HIS A 42 -8.04 -2.50 -13.80
C HIS A 42 -7.51 -3.88 -13.45
N ALA A 43 -7.06 -4.65 -14.43
CA ALA A 43 -6.71 -6.05 -14.25
C ALA A 43 -5.37 -6.26 -13.52
N GLN A 44 -4.41 -5.36 -13.72
CA GLN A 44 -3.04 -5.49 -13.21
C GLN A 44 -2.90 -4.97 -11.77
N LEU A 45 -3.75 -5.48 -10.88
CA LEU A 45 -3.75 -5.20 -9.44
C LEU A 45 -3.40 -6.48 -8.69
N PHE A 46 -2.37 -6.47 -7.83
CA PHE A 46 -1.98 -7.66 -7.05
C PHE A 46 -1.54 -7.29 -5.64
N ILE A 47 -1.58 -8.28 -4.74
CA ILE A 47 -1.20 -8.13 -3.35
C ILE A 47 0.05 -8.96 -3.10
N GLU A 48 1.13 -8.27 -2.74
CA GLU A 48 2.32 -8.88 -2.18
C GLU A 48 2.08 -9.07 -0.67
N GLN A 49 1.95 -10.33 -0.25
CA GLN A 49 1.74 -10.69 1.14
C GLN A 49 3.08 -10.75 1.89
N CYS A 50 3.01 -10.56 3.20
CA CYS A 50 4.14 -10.73 4.13
C CYS A 50 5.36 -9.84 3.80
N VAL A 51 5.10 -8.58 3.48
CA VAL A 51 6.14 -7.61 3.16
C VAL A 51 6.96 -7.29 4.41
N GLU A 52 8.28 -7.35 4.26
CA GLU A 52 9.18 -7.04 5.35
C GLU A 52 9.10 -5.56 5.76
N ARG A 53 8.95 -5.33 7.06
CA ARG A 53 9.09 -4.02 7.70
C ARG A 53 10.03 -4.14 8.89
N THR A 54 10.61 -3.01 9.28
CA THR A 54 11.32 -2.90 10.55
C THR A 54 10.35 -2.35 11.59
N VAL A 55 10.23 -3.03 12.73
CA VAL A 55 9.41 -2.58 13.87
C VAL A 55 10.30 -2.32 15.07
N ASP A 56 9.98 -1.27 15.84
CA ASP A 56 10.68 -0.99 17.08
C ASP A 56 10.29 -2.02 18.14
N VAL A 57 11.29 -2.49 18.87
CA VAL A 57 11.11 -3.37 20.02
C VAL A 57 10.52 -2.55 21.16
N ARG A 58 9.38 -3.00 21.70
CA ARG A 58 8.73 -2.30 22.82
C ARG A 58 9.71 -2.15 23.98
N SER A 59 9.66 -1.04 24.69
CA SER A 59 10.60 -0.73 25.78
C SER A 59 10.68 -1.83 26.84
N ALA A 60 9.56 -2.51 27.12
CA ALA A 60 9.49 -3.64 28.05
C ALA A 60 10.13 -4.94 27.54
N GLN A 61 10.42 -5.03 26.24
CA GLN A 61 11.06 -6.17 25.57
C GLN A 61 12.52 -5.88 25.22
N LEU A 62 13.01 -4.66 25.47
CA LEU A 62 14.42 -4.33 25.35
C LEU A 62 15.20 -5.05 26.45
N ASN A 63 16.35 -5.60 26.08
CA ASN A 63 17.22 -6.24 27.06
C ASN A 63 17.95 -5.17 27.87
N CYS A 64 17.90 -5.30 29.20
CA CYS A 64 18.67 -4.48 30.13
C CYS A 64 19.60 -5.38 30.95
N LEU A 65 20.90 -5.32 30.67
CA LEU A 65 21.91 -6.09 31.41
C LEU A 65 21.89 -5.67 32.89
N GLY A 66 21.82 -6.66 33.80
CA GLY A 66 21.83 -6.41 35.24
C GLY A 66 20.51 -5.91 35.83
N VAL A 67 19.44 -5.78 35.03
CA VAL A 67 18.11 -5.34 35.48
C VAL A 67 17.05 -6.43 35.26
N THR A 68 17.02 -7.06 34.08
CA THR A 68 16.06 -8.13 33.75
C THR A 68 16.77 -9.38 33.23
N ASN A 69 16.31 -10.55 33.67
CA ASN A 69 16.86 -11.85 33.24
C ASN A 69 16.32 -12.24 31.85
N HIS A 70 16.99 -11.78 30.79
CA HIS A 70 16.75 -12.27 29.43
C HIS A 70 17.68 -13.46 29.12
N GLN A 71 17.15 -14.53 28.52
CA GLN A 71 17.91 -15.74 28.17
C GLN A 71 18.34 -15.70 26.71
N LEU A 72 19.64 -15.83 26.47
CA LEU A 72 20.21 -15.95 25.13
C LEU A 72 19.57 -17.15 24.41
N GLY A 73 19.11 -16.94 23.18
CA GLY A 73 18.43 -17.98 22.38
C GLY A 73 16.94 -18.19 22.68
N ARG A 74 16.36 -17.49 23.67
CA ARG A 74 14.91 -17.58 23.98
C ARG A 74 14.20 -16.24 23.99
N THR A 75 14.74 -15.24 24.68
CA THR A 75 14.05 -13.96 24.90
C THR A 75 14.91 -12.73 24.60
N VAL A 76 16.18 -12.91 24.27
CA VAL A 76 17.10 -11.83 23.93
C VAL A 76 16.87 -11.37 22.49
N VAL A 77 16.39 -10.14 22.32
CA VAL A 77 16.37 -9.42 21.03
C VAL A 77 17.54 -8.45 20.94
N LEU A 78 18.39 -8.57 19.92
CA LEU A 78 19.56 -7.71 19.78
C LEU A 78 19.20 -6.41 19.05
N GLY A 79 19.44 -5.26 19.70
CA GLY A 79 19.08 -3.94 19.19
C GLY A 79 17.68 -3.48 19.61
N ASN A 80 17.26 -2.33 19.06
CA ASN A 80 15.96 -1.71 19.33
C ASN A 80 14.94 -1.95 18.20
N ARG A 81 15.30 -2.70 17.16
CA ARG A 81 14.53 -2.89 15.94
C ARG A 81 14.63 -4.34 15.45
N VAL A 82 13.51 -4.89 14.98
CA VAL A 82 13.45 -6.25 14.42
C VAL A 82 12.71 -6.29 13.09
N PRO A 83 13.08 -7.19 12.17
CA PRO A 83 12.31 -7.45 10.96
C PRO A 83 10.99 -8.15 11.31
N ASP A 84 9.89 -7.66 10.76
CA ASP A 84 8.56 -8.25 10.83
C ASP A 84 8.00 -8.42 9.40
N ARG A 85 7.50 -9.62 9.11
CA ARG A 85 6.81 -9.95 7.85
C ARG A 85 5.34 -10.30 8.07
N SER A 86 4.83 -10.22 9.29
CA SER A 86 3.46 -10.65 9.60
C SER A 86 2.45 -9.49 9.50
N GLY A 87 2.88 -8.27 9.76
CA GLY A 87 1.98 -7.12 9.94
C GLY A 87 1.78 -6.22 8.73
N LYS A 88 2.35 -6.57 7.56
CA LYS A 88 2.34 -5.68 6.38
C LYS A 88 2.17 -6.43 5.07
N PHE A 89 1.41 -5.84 4.17
CA PHE A 89 1.32 -6.25 2.77
C PHE A 89 1.46 -5.03 1.84
N ARG A 90 1.55 -5.27 0.54
CA ARG A 90 1.63 -4.19 -0.45
C ARG A 90 0.65 -4.43 -1.57
N VAL A 91 -0.11 -3.38 -1.88
CA VAL A 91 -0.99 -3.36 -3.05
C VAL A 91 -0.20 -2.80 -4.21
N HIS A 92 -0.06 -3.59 -5.27
CA HIS A 92 0.60 -3.16 -6.48
C HIS A 92 -0.42 -2.87 -7.57
N VAL A 93 -0.30 -1.72 -8.20
CA VAL A 93 -1.13 -1.26 -9.32
C VAL A 93 -0.21 -1.06 -10.52
N LYS A 94 -0.19 -2.02 -11.44
CA LYS A 94 0.77 -2.07 -12.55
C LYS A 94 0.21 -1.67 -13.89
N GLY A 95 1.09 -1.36 -14.83
CA GLY A 95 0.73 -1.08 -16.21
C GLY A 95 -0.25 0.10 -16.34
N LEU A 96 -0.08 1.11 -15.49
CA LEU A 96 -0.86 2.34 -15.52
C LEU A 96 -0.39 3.22 -16.67
N ASP A 97 -1.33 3.79 -17.42
CA ASP A 97 -1.03 4.91 -18.30
C ASP A 97 -0.87 6.21 -17.49
N TRP A 98 -0.50 7.30 -18.17
CA TRP A 98 -0.25 8.58 -17.52
C TRP A 98 -1.44 9.08 -16.69
N GLU A 99 -2.65 9.06 -17.24
CA GLU A 99 -3.85 9.59 -16.57
C GLU A 99 -4.22 8.73 -15.37
N ARG A 100 -4.26 7.42 -15.57
CA ARG A 100 -4.60 6.44 -14.52
C ARG A 100 -3.59 6.47 -13.38
N PHE A 101 -2.31 6.64 -13.70
CA PHE A 101 -1.27 6.81 -12.69
C PHE A 101 -1.56 8.01 -11.79
N HIS A 102 -1.89 9.16 -12.39
CA HIS A 102 -2.21 10.38 -11.65
C HIS A 102 -3.52 10.27 -10.85
N GLU A 103 -4.49 9.48 -11.33
CA GLU A 103 -5.70 9.19 -10.54
C GLU A 103 -5.40 8.47 -9.22
N PHE A 104 -4.41 7.57 -9.21
CA PHE A 104 -4.01 6.81 -8.03
C PHE A 104 -3.01 7.54 -7.12
N LEU A 105 -2.46 8.69 -7.55
CA LEU A 105 -1.64 9.52 -6.68
C LEU A 105 -2.46 10.13 -5.54
N PRO A 106 -1.83 10.54 -4.41
CA PRO A 106 -2.55 11.11 -3.26
C PRO A 106 -3.43 12.32 -3.57
N ILE A 107 -3.12 13.06 -4.64
CA ILE A 107 -3.89 14.20 -5.16
C ILE A 107 -5.04 13.80 -6.09
N GLY A 108 -5.04 12.56 -6.57
CA GLY A 108 -5.99 12.03 -7.53
C GLY A 108 -7.25 11.46 -6.88
N PRO A 109 -8.36 11.34 -7.66
CA PRO A 109 -9.64 10.87 -7.15
C PRO A 109 -9.66 9.37 -6.80
N GLY A 110 -8.72 8.56 -7.32
CA GLY A 110 -8.66 7.12 -7.11
C GLY A 110 -7.98 6.70 -5.80
N TYR A 111 -7.14 7.57 -5.22
CA TYR A 111 -6.36 7.25 -4.02
C TYR A 111 -7.22 7.01 -2.78
N ARG A 112 -8.15 7.92 -2.48
CA ARG A 112 -9.03 7.78 -1.30
C ARG A 112 -9.92 6.53 -1.38
N PRO A 113 -10.63 6.28 -2.50
CA PRO A 113 -11.38 5.03 -2.68
C PRO A 113 -10.52 3.78 -2.55
N LEU A 114 -9.27 3.81 -3.03
CA LEU A 114 -8.37 2.65 -2.94
C LEU A 114 -8.07 2.34 -1.47
N GLY A 115 -7.62 3.33 -0.71
CA GLY A 115 -7.36 3.16 0.71
C GLY A 115 -8.61 2.78 1.50
N ALA A 116 -9.77 3.37 1.17
CA ALA A 116 -11.04 3.05 1.78
C ALA A 116 -11.46 1.60 1.54
N LEU A 117 -11.33 1.12 0.31
CA LEU A 117 -11.70 -0.23 -0.06
C LEU A 117 -10.78 -1.26 0.59
N VAL A 118 -9.47 -0.99 0.60
CA VAL A 118 -8.50 -1.83 1.32
C VAL A 118 -8.86 -1.90 2.80
N ARG A 119 -9.02 -0.75 3.49
CA ARG A 119 -9.41 -0.71 4.90
C ARG A 119 -10.75 -1.40 5.18
N PHE A 120 -11.70 -1.29 4.25
CA PHE A 120 -13.01 -1.96 4.37
C PHE A 120 -12.87 -3.48 4.26
N THR A 121 -12.00 -3.96 3.38
CA THR A 121 -11.73 -5.40 3.24
C THR A 121 -10.84 -5.96 4.35
N LEU A 122 -10.07 -5.13 5.05
CA LEU A 122 -9.25 -5.57 6.18
C LEU A 122 -10.10 -5.66 7.45
N ARG A 123 -10.08 -6.85 8.08
CA ARG A 123 -10.76 -7.07 9.36
C ARG A 123 -9.88 -6.75 10.56
N ASP A 124 -8.60 -7.10 10.45
CA ASP A 124 -7.54 -6.69 11.38
C ASP A 124 -6.69 -5.62 10.69
N PRO A 125 -6.30 -4.54 11.38
CA PRO A 125 -5.54 -3.45 10.79
C PRO A 125 -4.10 -3.90 10.54
N LEU A 126 -3.87 -4.53 9.39
CA LEU A 126 -2.55 -4.72 8.82
C LEU A 126 -2.11 -3.40 8.16
N ASP A 127 -0.83 -3.08 8.28
CA ASP A 127 -0.25 -1.98 7.53
C ASP A 127 -0.21 -2.34 6.05
N TYR A 128 -0.35 -1.33 5.19
CA TYR A 128 -0.20 -1.51 3.76
C TYR A 128 0.47 -0.32 3.09
N ASP A 129 1.30 -0.63 2.10
CA ASP A 129 1.81 0.35 1.15
C ASP A 129 1.13 0.14 -0.21
N VAL A 130 1.13 1.19 -1.04
CA VAL A 130 0.71 1.09 -2.44
C VAL A 130 1.92 1.31 -3.34
N CYS A 131 2.15 0.40 -4.27
CA CYS A 131 3.13 0.54 -5.33
C CYS A 131 2.40 0.82 -6.64
N LEU A 132 2.66 1.98 -7.23
CA LEU A 132 2.17 2.34 -8.55
C LEU A 132 3.29 2.14 -9.57
N GLU A 133 2.98 1.48 -10.68
CA GLU A 133 3.90 1.30 -11.81
C GLU A 133 3.28 1.93 -13.05
N LEU A 134 3.92 3.01 -13.52
CA LEU A 134 3.67 3.64 -14.80
C LEU A 134 4.32 2.81 -15.90
N ARG A 135 3.61 2.62 -17.02
CA ARG A 135 4.20 1.98 -18.20
C ARG A 135 5.41 2.78 -18.66
N HIS A 136 6.48 2.07 -19.03
CA HIS A 136 7.72 2.72 -19.45
C HIS A 136 7.54 3.64 -20.67
N GLU A 137 6.64 3.28 -21.59
CA GLU A 137 6.28 4.09 -22.76
C GLU A 137 5.65 5.45 -22.40
N ASP A 138 4.89 5.50 -21.30
CA ASP A 138 4.16 6.67 -20.82
C ASP A 138 5.01 7.58 -19.92
N ILE A 139 6.25 7.20 -19.61
CA ILE A 139 7.17 8.03 -18.84
C ILE A 139 7.45 9.32 -19.62
N ARG A 140 7.23 10.46 -18.95
CA ARG A 140 7.47 11.80 -19.51
C ARG A 140 8.75 12.39 -18.95
N GLU A 141 9.43 13.17 -19.77
CA GLU A 141 10.59 13.94 -19.34
C GLU A 141 10.15 15.06 -18.39
N LEU A 142 10.91 15.23 -17.31
CA LEU A 142 10.78 16.43 -16.48
C LEU A 142 11.12 17.66 -17.31
N ARG A 143 10.20 18.62 -17.36
CA ARG A 143 10.44 19.93 -17.96
C ARG A 143 10.32 21.00 -16.89
N ILE A 144 11.30 21.89 -16.80
CA ILE A 144 11.23 23.04 -15.91
C ILE A 144 10.46 24.13 -16.65
N GLY A 145 9.27 24.48 -16.17
CA GLY A 145 8.43 25.53 -16.75
C GLY A 145 6.93 25.27 -16.60
N GLN A 146 6.11 26.17 -17.15
CA GLN A 146 4.63 26.11 -17.03
C GLN A 146 4.00 24.90 -17.73
N SER A 147 4.69 24.29 -18.69
CA SER A 147 4.24 23.07 -19.38
C SER A 147 4.62 21.77 -18.65
N ASN A 148 5.11 21.86 -17.40
CA ASN A 148 5.44 20.69 -16.61
C ASN A 148 4.16 19.93 -16.21
N THR A 149 4.04 18.69 -16.67
CA THR A 149 2.96 17.78 -16.27
C THR A 149 3.37 16.85 -15.14
N CYS A 150 4.66 16.83 -14.78
CA CYS A 150 5.20 15.95 -13.74
C CYS A 150 5.04 16.57 -12.34
N HIS A 151 4.75 15.74 -11.35
CA HIS A 151 4.75 16.10 -9.94
C HIS A 151 6.05 15.63 -9.28
N LEU A 152 6.71 16.56 -8.59
CA LEU A 152 7.94 16.28 -7.86
C LEU A 152 7.71 15.18 -6.81
N GLY A 153 8.61 14.21 -6.75
CA GLY A 153 8.53 13.08 -5.81
C GLY A 153 7.65 11.91 -6.27
N TRP A 154 6.89 12.06 -7.35
CA TRP A 154 6.07 10.98 -7.91
C TRP A 154 6.37 10.69 -9.38
N THR A 155 6.39 11.71 -10.24
CA THR A 155 6.57 11.53 -11.68
C THR A 155 7.77 12.29 -12.23
N THR A 156 8.80 12.46 -11.40
CA THR A 156 10.05 13.12 -11.79
C THR A 156 11.19 12.11 -11.81
N TRP A 157 11.76 11.89 -12.99
CA TRP A 157 12.91 11.00 -13.20
C TRP A 157 14.06 11.73 -13.89
N LEU A 158 15.29 11.34 -13.59
CA LEU A 158 16.51 11.86 -14.21
C LEU A 158 16.81 11.08 -15.49
N GLY A 159 16.05 11.37 -16.55
CA GLY A 159 16.18 10.70 -17.85
C GLY A 159 15.25 9.51 -17.99
N ARG A 160 14.84 9.22 -19.25
CA ARG A 160 13.88 8.15 -19.55
C ARG A 160 14.51 6.77 -19.42
N GLU A 161 15.79 6.59 -19.81
CA GLU A 161 16.44 5.28 -19.82
C GLU A 161 16.56 4.63 -18.43
N HIS A 162 16.67 5.43 -17.36
CA HIS A 162 16.83 4.96 -15.99
C HIS A 162 15.54 5.09 -15.17
N ALA A 163 14.44 5.52 -15.80
CA ALA A 163 13.18 5.72 -15.10
C ALA A 163 12.47 4.38 -14.88
N LEU A 164 12.42 3.97 -13.61
CA LEU A 164 11.74 2.74 -13.20
C LEU A 164 10.21 2.83 -13.32
N GLY A 165 9.63 4.04 -13.36
CA GLY A 165 8.18 4.23 -13.37
C GLY A 165 7.47 3.80 -12.08
N LEU A 166 8.23 3.50 -11.02
CA LEU A 166 7.70 3.00 -9.76
C LEU A 166 7.59 4.10 -8.71
N VAL A 167 6.43 4.17 -8.05
CA VAL A 167 6.20 5.05 -6.90
C VAL A 167 5.62 4.26 -5.74
N MET A 168 6.21 4.45 -4.56
CA MET A 168 5.74 3.87 -3.30
C MET A 168 4.99 4.93 -2.50
N LEU A 169 3.74 4.63 -2.14
CA LEU A 169 2.89 5.45 -1.27
C LEU A 169 2.71 4.76 0.09
N ASN A 170 2.47 5.56 1.13
CA ASN A 170 2.27 5.13 2.53
C ASN A 170 3.46 4.42 3.18
N ARG A 171 4.64 4.44 2.54
CA ARG A 171 5.87 3.96 3.17
C ARG A 171 6.25 4.93 4.29
N PRO A 172 6.38 4.50 5.56
CA PRO A 172 6.91 5.35 6.60
C PRO A 172 8.33 5.79 6.21
N ILE A 173 8.57 7.10 6.24
CA ILE A 173 9.90 7.66 6.07
C ILE A 173 10.62 7.40 7.40
N HIS A 174 11.71 6.64 7.34
CA HIS A 174 12.50 6.26 8.51
C HIS A 174 13.22 7.45 9.16
#